data_AF-A0A9D9BEV3-F1
#
_entry.id   AF-A0A9D9BEV3-F1
#
_cell.length_a   1.000
_cell.length_b   1.000
_cell.length_c   1.000
_cell.angle_alpha   90.00
_cell.angle_beta   90.00
_cell.angle_gamma   90.00
#
_symmetry.space_group_name_H-M   'P 1'
#
loop_
_entity.id
_entity.type
_entity.pdbx_description
1 polymer ?
#
loop_
_entity_poly.entity_id
_entity_poly.type
_entity_poly.pdbx_seq_one_letter_code
_entity_poly.pdbx_strand_id
1 'polypeptide(L)'
;MESTDRALARKNLQNALENSVSGRSVRWRNPASGASGTATPLKTWQTAQGTYCRRYSERINLASGKVVNRQGTACRSSSAVWKTT
;
A
#
# COMPACT_ATOMS: atom_id res chain seq x y z
N MET A 1 6.47 3.24 15.18
CA MET A 1 6.34 3.58 13.75
C MET A 1 6.50 5.08 13.65
N GLU A 2 7.56 5.51 12.98
CA GLU A 2 7.91 6.91 12.84
C GLU A 2 7.10 7.58 11.71
N SER A 3 7.19 8.90 11.59
CA SER A 3 6.55 9.65 10.51
C SER A 3 7.13 9.30 9.14
N THR A 4 8.44 9.10 9.07
CA THR A 4 9.18 8.67 7.87
C THR A 4 8.74 7.28 7.40
N ASP A 5 8.54 6.34 8.33
CA ASP A 5 7.98 5.01 8.03
C ASP A 5 6.59 5.11 7.40
N ARG A 6 5.71 5.96 7.97
CA ARG A 6 4.35 6.17 7.45
C ARG A 6 4.37 6.75 6.05
N ALA A 7 5.27 7.69 5.79
CA ALA A 7 5.41 8.30 4.47
C ALA A 7 5.90 7.29 3.42
N LEU A 8 6.90 6.47 3.75
CA LEU A 8 7.40 5.42 2.88
C LEU A 8 6.37 4.32 2.62
N ALA A 9 5.67 3.87 3.66
CA ALA A 9 4.57 2.91 3.54
C ALA A 9 3.49 3.43 2.57
N ARG A 10 3.02 4.66 2.77
CA ARG A 10 2.02 5.29 1.90
C ARG A 10 2.51 5.43 0.46
N LYS A 11 3.76 5.88 0.25
CA LYS A 11 4.34 5.99 -1.10
C LYS A 11 4.43 4.63 -1.79
N ASN A 12 4.89 3.60 -1.06
CA ASN A 12 4.98 2.25 -1.57
C ASN A 12 3.61 1.67 -1.91
N LEU A 13 2.60 1.92 -1.07
CA LEU A 13 1.23 1.52 -1.32
C LEU A 13 0.67 2.16 -2.60
N GLN A 14 0.83 3.48 -2.78
CA GLN A 14 0.42 4.14 -4.03
C GLN A 14 1.10 3.52 -5.25
N ASN A 15 2.41 3.28 -5.18
CA ASN A 15 3.16 2.65 -6.26
C ASN A 15 2.68 1.23 -6.56
N ALA A 16 2.40 0.43 -5.52
CA ALA A 16 1.88 -0.92 -5.67
C ALA A 16 0.50 -0.91 -6.35
N LEU A 17 -0.37 0.01 -5.92
CA LEU A 17 -1.72 0.13 -6.45
C LEU A 17 -1.76 0.70 -7.87
N GLU A 18 -0.81 1.54 -8.26
CA GLU A 18 -0.76 2.12 -9.61
C GLU A 18 -0.03 1.22 -10.60
N ASN A 19 1.15 0.72 -10.23
CA ASN A 19 2.09 0.11 -11.18
C ASN A 19 2.24 -1.41 -11.02
N SER A 20 1.77 -2.01 -9.92
CA SER A 20 1.87 -3.46 -9.72
C SER A 20 0.61 -4.19 -10.16
N VAL A 21 0.79 -5.44 -10.60
CA VAL A 21 -0.31 -6.37 -10.89
C VAL A 21 -0.78 -7.05 -9.61
N SER A 22 -2.05 -7.47 -9.58
CA SER A 22 -2.62 -8.24 -8.47
C SER A 22 -1.76 -9.49 -8.18
N GLY A 23 -1.49 -9.76 -6.91
CA GLY A 23 -0.64 -10.85 -6.43
C GLY A 23 0.86 -10.50 -6.35
N ARG A 24 1.32 -9.41 -6.98
CA ARG A 24 2.74 -9.02 -6.96
C ARG A 24 3.02 -7.95 -5.89
N SER A 25 3.74 -8.35 -4.85
CA SER A 25 4.14 -7.46 -3.76
C SER A 25 5.23 -6.47 -4.17
N VAL A 26 5.08 -5.21 -3.75
CA VAL A 26 6.11 -4.18 -3.83
C VAL A 26 6.66 -3.94 -2.43
N ARG A 27 7.99 -3.94 -2.30
CA ARG A 27 8.69 -3.83 -1.02
C ARG A 27 9.32 -2.45 -0.84
N TRP A 28 9.41 -2.00 0.40
CA TRP A 28 10.14 -0.80 0.78
C TRP A 28 10.96 -1.05 2.05
N ARG A 29 11.99 -0.22 2.25
CA ARG A 29 12.85 -0.24 3.44
C ARG A 29 13.18 1.20 3.82
N ASN A 30 13.17 1.48 5.12
CA ASN A 30 13.69 2.71 5.71
C ASN A 30 15.00 2.39 6.44
N PRO A 31 16.18 2.73 5.87
CA PRO A 31 17.46 2.47 6.54
C PRO A 31 17.67 3.34 7.78
N ALA A 32 16.99 4.50 7.90
CA ALA A 32 17.15 5.39 9.05
C ALA A 32 16.49 4.85 10.33
N SER A 33 15.29 4.31 10.21
CA SER A 33 14.55 3.72 11.34
C SER A 33 14.73 2.20 11.46
N GLY A 34 15.28 1.54 10.43
CA GLY A 34 15.33 0.08 10.31
C GLY A 34 14.01 -0.58 9.93
N ALA A 35 12.93 0.17 9.72
CA ALA A 35 11.64 -0.38 9.32
C ALA A 35 11.66 -0.90 7.86
N SER A 36 10.80 -1.86 7.57
CA SER A 36 10.58 -2.36 6.21
C SER A 36 9.14 -2.76 6.01
N GLY A 37 8.69 -2.87 4.78
CA GLY A 37 7.36 -3.37 4.52
C GLY A 37 7.12 -3.79 3.09
N THR A 38 5.94 -4.35 2.88
CA THR A 38 5.48 -4.84 1.59
C THR A 38 4.02 -4.49 1.41
N ALA A 39 3.65 -4.01 0.22
CA ALA A 39 2.26 -3.82 -0.17
C ALA A 39 1.95 -4.73 -1.36
N THR A 40 0.86 -5.47 -1.28
CA THR A 40 0.42 -6.45 -2.27
C THR A 40 -1.00 -6.08 -2.72
N PRO A 41 -1.20 -5.66 -3.98
CA PRO A 41 -2.54 -5.57 -4.54
C PRO A 41 -3.11 -6.99 -4.65
N LEU A 42 -4.36 -7.19 -4.23
CA LEU A 42 -5.01 -8.51 -4.17
C LEU A 42 -6.04 -8.68 -5.29
N LYS A 43 -6.89 -7.67 -5.49
CA LYS A 43 -7.98 -7.73 -6.47
C LYS A 43 -8.24 -6.34 -7.01
N THR A 44 -8.51 -6.24 -8.31
CA THR A 44 -8.98 -5.00 -8.98
C THR A 44 -10.39 -5.23 -9.48
N TRP A 45 -11.27 -4.25 -9.34
CA TRP A 45 -12.60 -4.23 -9.94
C TRP A 45 -13.00 -2.81 -10.28
N GLN A 46 -13.99 -2.66 -11.17
CA GLN A 46 -14.58 -1.38 -11.50
C GLN A 46 -15.95 -1.27 -10.81
N THR A 47 -16.25 -0.12 -10.23
CA THR A 47 -17.57 0.15 -9.65
C THR A 47 -18.58 0.47 -10.75
N ALA A 48 -19.88 0.44 -10.42
CA ALA A 48 -20.94 0.84 -11.34
C ALA A 48 -20.78 2.28 -11.87
N GLN A 49 -20.08 3.14 -11.12
CA GLN A 49 -19.77 4.53 -11.49
C GLN A 49 -18.53 4.65 -12.39
N GLY A 50 -17.93 3.53 -12.80
CA GLY A 50 -16.73 3.49 -13.65
C GLY A 50 -15.40 3.64 -12.90
N THR A 51 -15.41 3.75 -11.57
CA THR A 51 -14.20 3.95 -10.76
C THR A 51 -13.46 2.63 -10.52
N TYR A 52 -12.15 2.59 -10.74
CA TYR A 52 -11.35 1.42 -10.41
C TYR A 52 -11.02 1.36 -8.92
N CYS A 53 -11.37 0.27 -8.27
CA CYS A 53 -11.02 -0.02 -6.88
C CYS A 53 -10.12 -1.25 -6.79
N ARG A 54 -9.16 -1.21 -5.86
CA ARG A 54 -8.17 -2.25 -5.60
C ARG A 54 -8.15 -2.60 -4.13
N ARG A 55 -8.38 -3.88 -3.81
CA ARG A 55 -8.10 -4.45 -2.49
C ARG A 55 -6.61 -4.71 -2.38
N TYR A 56 -6.01 -4.45 -1.23
CA TYR A 56 -4.60 -4.68 -0.98
C TYR A 56 -4.35 -5.22 0.43
N SER A 57 -3.17 -5.79 0.61
CA SER A 57 -2.62 -6.19 1.89
C SER A 57 -1.25 -5.54 2.07
N GLU A 58 -1.02 -4.92 3.22
CA GLU A 58 0.24 -4.32 3.60
C GLU A 58 0.77 -5.00 4.86
N ARG A 59 2.07 -5.27 4.87
CA ARG A 59 2.79 -5.79 6.03
C ARG A 59 3.98 -4.88 6.29
N ILE A 60 4.12 -4.38 7.51
CA ILE A 60 5.22 -3.50 7.92
C ILE A 60 5.91 -4.14 9.12
N ASN A 61 7.21 -4.39 9.01
CA ASN A 61 8.04 -4.83 10.12
C ASN A 61 8.80 -3.61 10.65
N LEU A 62 8.53 -3.23 11.89
CA LEU A 62 9.23 -2.13 12.57
C LEU A 62 10.53 -2.64 13.20
N ALA A 63 11.50 -1.75 13.38
CA ALA A 63 12.76 -2.10 14.06
C ALA A 63 12.56 -2.54 15.52
N SER A 64 11.45 -2.15 16.14
CA SER A 64 11.06 -2.64 17.48
C SER A 64 10.62 -4.11 17.50
N GLY A 65 10.69 -4.84 16.38
CA GLY A 65 10.20 -6.20 16.23
C GLY A 65 8.67 -6.31 16.03
N LYS A 66 7.94 -5.21 16.18
CA LYS A 66 6.49 -5.19 15.98
C LYS A 66 6.15 -5.30 14.50
N VAL A 67 5.24 -6.21 14.18
CA VAL A 67 4.69 -6.36 12.83
C VAL A 67 3.31 -5.72 12.78
N VAL A 68 3.07 -4.92 11.75
CA VAL A 68 1.79 -4.27 11.45
C VAL A 68 1.26 -4.85 10.15
N ASN A 69 0.15 -5.56 10.22
CA ASN A 69 -0.59 -6.04 9.05
C ASN A 69 -1.83 -5.17 8.85
N ARG A 70 -2.06 -4.74 7.60
CA ARG A 70 -3.23 -3.95 7.22
C ARG A 70 -3.80 -4.51 5.94
N GLN A 71 -5.12 -4.56 5.85
CA GLN A 71 -5.81 -4.82 4.61
C GLN A 71 -6.80 -3.70 4.39
N GLY A 72 -7.01 -3.35 3.14
CA GLY A 72 -7.91 -2.28 2.80
C GLY A 72 -8.31 -2.33 1.35
N THR A 73 -9.21 -1.43 1.00
CA THR A 73 -9.58 -1.14 -0.37
C THR A 73 -9.23 0.30 -0.65
N ALA A 74 -8.64 0.55 -1.81
CA ALA A 74 -8.43 1.89 -2.29
C ALA A 74 -9.07 2.05 -3.67
N CYS A 75 -9.69 3.20 -3.92
CA CYS A 75 -10.28 3.53 -5.22
C CYS A 75 -9.47 4.63 -5.89
N ARG A 76 -9.19 4.46 -7.19
CA ARG A 76 -8.43 5.39 -8.02
C ARG A 76 -9.28 6.63 -8.29
N SER A 77 -8.82 7.79 -7.83
CA SER A 77 -9.42 9.06 -8.23
C SER A 77 -9.04 9.44 -9.67
N SER A 78 -9.80 10.38 -10.25
CA SER A 78 -9.46 11.02 -11.53
C SER A 78 -8.07 11.68 -11.54
N SER A 79 -7.53 12.02 -10.36
CA SER A 79 -6.18 12.56 -10.18
C SER A 79 -5.07 11.50 -10.01
N ALA A 80 -5.34 10.23 -10.38
CA ALA A 80 -4.41 9.09 -10.23
C ALA A 80 -3.95 8.83 -8.78
N VAL A 81 -4.74 9.28 -7.79
CA VAL A 81 -4.49 9.02 -6.38
C VAL A 81 -5.43 7.92 -5.90
N TRP A 82 -4.86 6.81 -5.45
CA TRP A 82 -5.62 5.79 -4.75
C TRP A 82 -6.02 6.30 -3.36
N LYS A 83 -7.33 6.46 -3.13
CA LYS A 83 -7.89 6.85 -1.83
C LYS A 83 -8.37 5.60 -1.11
N THR A 84 -7.80 5.33 0.06
CA THR A 84 -8.27 4.29 0.96
C THR A 84 -9.62 4.71 1.51
N THR A 85 -10.64 3.90 1.27
CA THR A 85 -11.99 4.09 1.79
C THR A 85 -12.17 3.45 3.15
#